data_AF-A0A7V7CW46-F1
#
_entry.id   AF-A0A7V7CW46-F1
#
_cell.length_a   1.000
_cell.length_b   1.000
_cell.length_c   1.000
_cell.angle_alpha   90.00
_cell.angle_beta   90.00
_cell.angle_gamma   90.00
#
_symmetry.space_group_name_H-M   'P 1'
#
loop_
_entity.id
_entity.type
_entity.pdbx_description
1 polymer ?
#
loop_
_entity_poly.entity_id
_entity_poly.type
_entity_poly.pdbx_seq_one_letter_code
_entity_poly.pdbx_strand_id
1 'polypeptide(L)' 'NAHADELPAAGVYDRVLREVERPLITLTLEATRGNQIKAAHVLGLNRNTLRKKIRDLDIQVVRGLK' A
#
# COMPACT_ATOMS: atom_id res chain seq x y z
N ASN A 1 11.26 -35.69 -4.22
CA ASN A 1 10.50 -34.51 -3.77
C ASN A 1 11.32 -33.77 -2.70
N ALA A 2 12.32 -32.99 -3.10
CA ALA A 2 13.42 -32.57 -2.19
C ALA A 2 13.29 -31.16 -1.59
N HIS A 3 12.10 -30.56 -1.55
CA HIS A 3 11.92 -29.19 -1.03
C HIS A 3 10.65 -29.00 -0.18
N ALA A 4 10.11 -30.06 0.42
CA ALA A 4 8.82 -29.98 1.11
C ALA A 4 8.88 -29.34 2.51
N ASP A 5 10.05 -29.16 3.13
CA ASP A 5 10.18 -28.76 4.54
C ASP A 5 11.06 -27.52 4.81
N GLU A 6 11.51 -26.80 3.77
CA GLU A 6 12.30 -25.59 3.98
C GLU A 6 11.37 -24.37 4.12
N LEU A 7 11.31 -23.81 5.33
CA LEU A 7 10.53 -22.60 5.60
C LEU A 7 11.03 -21.44 4.72
N PRO A 8 10.13 -20.61 4.18
CA PRO A 8 10.55 -19.49 3.35
C PRO A 8 11.37 -18.48 4.15
N ALA A 9 12.26 -17.76 3.45
CA ALA A 9 13.12 -16.75 4.07
C ALA A 9 12.32 -15.77 4.93
N ALA A 10 12.87 -15.39 6.10
CA ALA A 10 12.22 -14.48 7.04
C ALA A 10 11.69 -13.19 6.36
N GLY A 11 10.63 -12.61 6.92
CA GLY A 11 10.01 -11.40 6.37
C GLY A 11 9.09 -11.64 5.17
N VAL A 12 8.58 -12.87 4.97
CA VAL A 12 7.50 -13.13 3.98
C VAL A 12 6.30 -12.23 4.25
N TYR A 13 5.89 -12.09 5.52
CA TYR A 13 4.73 -11.27 5.89
C TYR A 13 4.87 -9.84 5.38
N ASP A 14 6.00 -9.17 5.66
CA ASP A 14 6.23 -7.78 5.23
C ASP A 14 6.32 -7.66 3.71
N ARG A 15 6.93 -8.64 3.04
CA ARG A 15 7.00 -8.67 1.57
C ARG A 15 5.62 -8.79 0.95
N VAL A 16 4.81 -9.75 1.40
CA VAL A 16 3.45 -9.95 0.90
C VAL A 16 2.58 -8.74 1.21
N LEU A 17 2.68 -8.20 2.43
CA LEU A 17 1.94 -7.01 2.81
C LEU A 17 2.30 -5.81 1.93
N ARG A 18 3.58 -5.60 1.62
CA ARG A 18 4.04 -4.54 0.71
C ARG A 18 3.48 -4.70 -0.70
N GLU A 19 3.51 -5.92 -1.25
CA GLU A 19 3.00 -6.24 -2.59
C GLU A 19 1.49 -6.02 -2.71
N VAL A 20 0.73 -6.25 -1.63
CA VAL A 20 -0.73 -6.05 -1.62
C VAL A 20 -1.09 -4.58 -1.31
N GLU A 21 -0.45 -3.95 -0.33
CA GLU A 21 -0.80 -2.59 0.10
C GLU A 21 -0.46 -1.53 -0.95
N ARG A 22 0.67 -1.68 -1.65
CA ARG A 22 1.11 -0.69 -2.65
C ARG A 22 0.08 -0.48 -3.77
N PRO A 23 -0.40 -1.50 -4.49
CA PRO A 23 -1.42 -1.32 -5.53
C PRO A 23 -2.77 -0.87 -4.93
N LEU A 24 -3.19 -1.42 -3.79
CA LEU A 24 -4.44 -1.03 -3.13
C LEU A 24 -4.49 0.48 -2.82
N ILE A 25 -3.43 1.00 -2.22
CA ILE A 25 -3.33 2.42 -1.86
C ILE A 25 -3.20 3.29 -3.12
N THR A 26 -2.41 2.86 -4.11
CA THR A 26 -2.22 3.61 -5.36
C THR A 26 -3.53 3.77 -6.12
N LEU A 27 -4.26 2.67 -6.35
CA LEU A 27 -5.55 2.69 -7.04
C LEU A 27 -6.59 3.53 -6.30
N THR A 28 -6.59 3.48 -4.97
CA THR A 28 -7.53 4.30 -4.18
C THR A 28 -7.17 5.79 -4.27
N LEU A 29 -5.89 6.14 -4.27
CA LEU A 29 -5.45 7.52 -4.49
C LEU A 29 -5.83 8.02 -5.88
N GLU A 30 -5.67 7.21 -6.92
CA GLU A 30 -6.09 7.54 -8.28
C GLU A 30 -7.61 7.77 -8.36
N ALA A 31 -8.40 6.82 -7.83
CA ALA A 31 -9.86 6.91 -7.76
C ALA A 31 -10.35 8.16 -6.98
N THR A 32 -9.55 8.64 -6.04
CA THR A 32 -9.84 9.84 -5.24
C THR A 32 -9.10 11.10 -5.72
N ARG A 33 -8.44 11.05 -6.88
CA ARG A 33 -7.68 12.16 -7.49
C ARG A 33 -6.61 12.75 -6.55
N GLY A 34 -5.90 11.87 -5.84
CA GLY A 34 -4.86 12.22 -4.87
C GLY A 34 -5.37 12.78 -3.54
N ASN A 35 -6.69 12.78 -3.30
CA ASN A 35 -7.26 13.25 -2.03
C ASN A 35 -7.08 12.20 -0.92
N GLN A 36 -6.02 12.35 -0.13
CA GLN A 36 -5.68 11.43 0.96
C GLN A 36 -6.74 11.33 2.06
N ILE A 37 -7.56 12.37 2.30
CA ILE A 37 -8.64 12.29 3.28
C ILE A 37 -9.73 11.34 2.78
N LYS A 38 -10.15 11.50 1.52
CA LYS A 38 -11.12 10.61 0.89
C LYS A 38 -10.58 9.19 0.74
N ALA A 39 -9.33 9.04 0.31
CA ALA A 39 -8.69 7.72 0.20
C ALA A 39 -8.63 7.00 1.55
N ALA A 40 -8.27 7.71 2.63
CA ALA A 40 -8.24 7.14 3.97
C ALA A 40 -9.63 6.69 4.42
N HIS A 41 -10.67 7.46 4.12
CA HIS A 41 -12.05 7.07 4.39
C HIS A 41 -12.46 5.82 3.60
N VAL A 42 -12.15 5.74 2.30
CA VAL A 42 -12.45 4.57 1.46
C VAL A 42 -11.76 3.31 1.99
N LEU A 43 -10.51 3.43 2.43
CA LEU A 43 -9.75 2.30 2.98
C LEU A 43 -10.09 1.97 4.44
N GLY A 44 -10.91 2.78 5.12
CA GLY A 44 -11.19 2.62 6.55
C GLY A 44 -9.99 2.89 7.45
N LEU A 45 -9.06 3.75 7.03
CA LEU A 45 -7.81 4.02 7.72
C LEU A 45 -7.82 5.42 8.35
N ASN A 46 -7.02 5.62 9.40
CA ASN A 46 -6.65 6.96 9.81
C ASN A 46 -5.79 7.63 8.72
N ARG A 47 -6.07 8.89 8.38
CA ARG A 47 -5.29 9.67 7.38
C ARG A 47 -3.80 9.74 7.70
N ASN A 48 -3.41 9.78 8.98
CA ASN A 48 -2.01 9.75 9.39
C ASN A 48 -1.34 8.41 9.06
N THR A 49 -2.06 7.31 9.26
CA THR A 49 -1.61 5.96 8.88
C THR A 49 -1.45 5.86 7.36
N LEU A 50 -2.43 6.34 6.59
CA LEU A 50 -2.33 6.36 5.13
C LEU A 50 -1.11 7.19 4.66
N ARG A 51 -0.90 8.38 5.23
CA ARG A 51 0.26 9.21 4.90
C ARG A 51 1.59 8.51 5.23
N LYS A 52 1.66 7.77 6.33
CA LYS A 52 2.83 6.97 6.68
C LYS A 52 3.06 5.87 5.62
N LYS A 53 2.04 5.08 5.31
CA LYS A 53 2.11 4.01 4.30
C LYS A 53 2.52 4.52 2.92
N ILE A 54 2.01 5.67 2.48
CA ILE A 54 2.41 6.29 1.20
C ILE A 54 3.93 6.53 1.16
N ARG A 55 4.54 7.01 2.25
CA ARG A 55 5.99 7.24 2.33
C ARG A 55 6.76 5.93 2.40
N ASP A 56 6.34 5.00 3.26
CA ASP A 56 7.05 3.73 3.49
C ASP A 56 7.04 2.83 2.23
N LEU A 57 5.97 2.92 1.42
CA LEU A 57 5.78 2.19 0.17
C LEU A 57 6.28 2.96 -1.08
N ASP A 58 6.80 4.17 -0.90
CA ASP A 58 7.27 5.06 -1.98
C ASP A 58 6.24 5.25 -3.11
N ILE A 59 5.01 5.61 -2.72
CA ILE A 59 3.90 5.84 -3.64
C ILE A 59 3.91 7.29 -4.11
N GLN A 60 4.06 7.49 -5.42
CA GLN A 60 4.01 8.81 -6.04
C GLN A 60 2.56 9.28 -6.15
N VAL A 61 2.21 10.33 -5.41
CA VAL A 61 0.86 10.91 -5.44
C VAL A 61 0.79 11.98 -6.53
N VAL A 62 0.36 11.60 -7.73
CA VAL A 62 0.10 12.57 -8.80
C VAL A 62 -1.20 13.29 -8.47
N ARG A 63 -1.11 14.56 -8.07
CA ARG A 63 -2.28 15.44 -8.01
C ARG A 63 -2.57 15.88 -9.43
N GLY A 64 -3.80 15.67 -9.88
CA GLY A 64 -4.22 16.03 -11.25
C GLY A 64 -3.72 17.43 -11.61
N LEU A 65 -3.00 17.51 -12.73
CA LEU A 65 -2.75 18.77 -13.41
C LEU A 65 -4.11 19.44 -13.64
N LYS A 66 -4.18 20.74 -13.33
CA LYS A 66 -5.35 21.57 -13.63
C LYS A 66 -5.71 21.49 -15.11
#